data_AF-A0A959UJJ5-F1
#
_entry.id   AF-A0A959UJJ5-F1
#
_cell.length_a   1.000
_cell.length_b   1.000
_cell.length_c   1.000
_cell.angle_alpha   90.00
_cell.angle_beta   90.00
_cell.angle_gamma   90.00
#
_symmetry.space_group_name_H-M   'P 1'
#
loop_
_entity.id
_entity.type
_entity.pdbx_description
1 polymer ?
#
loop_
_entity_poly.entity_id
_entity_poly.type
_entity_poly.pdbx_seq_one_letter_code
_entity_poly.pdbx_strand_id
1 'polypeptide(L)'
;MKNTNIYRFTSIGRPMDFDNTSNIVIVLVSVILLAGGFIYQIVSGKGWQNGILWGLGISVSVFLAWALSRETEPGIDLPAYISALVTTVLILYFYPPNFPGLIWLMLTLRIVNRSTGQMAKWSDSLLITFFTFLLIFIGYPQYALFGAVAFLLDGVLLNPDKKQIGFAVTHIVIFLVTHFYNDTELIFHAPSVRFLIPIV
;
A
#
# COMPACT_ATOMS: atom_id res chain seq x y z
N MET A 1 7.37 -15.44 -26.09
CA MET A 1 6.30 -16.12 -25.32
C MET A 1 6.64 -16.07 -23.84
N LYS A 2 6.05 -15.16 -23.06
CA LYS A 2 6.34 -15.02 -21.62
C LYS A 2 5.50 -16.04 -20.86
N ASN A 3 6.13 -16.95 -20.13
CA ASN A 3 5.51 -18.09 -19.47
C ASN A 3 4.57 -17.58 -18.34
N THR A 4 3.26 -17.50 -18.58
CA THR A 4 2.24 -16.86 -17.73
C THR A 4 1.76 -17.74 -16.56
N ASN A 5 2.65 -18.52 -15.94
CA ASN A 5 2.29 -19.42 -14.83
C ASN A 5 1.88 -18.65 -13.55
N ILE A 6 2.34 -17.41 -13.38
CA ILE A 6 2.03 -16.57 -12.20
C ILE A 6 0.54 -16.20 -12.14
N TYR A 7 -0.08 -15.93 -13.30
CA TYR A 7 -1.50 -15.66 -13.40
C TYR A 7 -2.38 -16.86 -13.07
N ARG A 8 -1.80 -18.05 -12.83
CA ARG A 8 -2.54 -19.17 -12.22
C ARG A 8 -2.84 -18.93 -10.74
N PHE A 9 -1.96 -18.23 -10.03
CA PHE A 9 -2.02 -18.06 -8.59
C PHE A 9 -2.41 -16.65 -8.14
N THR A 10 -2.14 -15.60 -8.92
CA THR A 10 -2.51 -14.21 -8.56
C THR A 10 -2.83 -13.41 -9.81
N SER A 11 -3.87 -12.57 -9.78
CA SER A 11 -4.17 -11.60 -10.83
C SER A 11 -3.76 -10.16 -10.46
N ILE A 12 -3.31 -9.92 -9.23
CA ILE A 12 -2.79 -8.61 -8.79
C ILE A 12 -1.39 -8.32 -9.35
N GLY A 13 -0.59 -9.37 -9.59
CA GLY A 13 0.80 -9.23 -9.98
C GLY A 13 1.00 -8.79 -11.43
N ARG A 14 0.99 -7.47 -11.71
CA ARG A 14 1.63 -6.93 -12.92
C ARG A 14 3.13 -6.72 -12.63
N PRO A 15 4.03 -7.51 -13.22
CA PRO A 15 5.47 -7.28 -13.04
C PRO A 15 5.83 -5.91 -13.61
N MET A 16 6.78 -5.24 -12.96
CA MET A 16 7.32 -3.99 -13.46
C MET A 16 8.02 -4.22 -14.79
N ASP A 17 7.68 -3.41 -15.78
CA ASP A 17 8.28 -3.47 -17.10
C ASP A 17 9.49 -2.55 -17.15
N PHE A 18 10.70 -3.13 -17.22
CA PHE A 18 11.93 -2.36 -17.25
C PHE A 18 12.28 -1.82 -18.63
N ASP A 19 11.46 -2.08 -19.65
CA ASP A 19 11.59 -1.39 -20.95
C ASP A 19 10.90 -0.01 -20.91
N ASN A 20 10.08 0.27 -19.89
CA ASN A 20 9.42 1.55 -19.70
C ASN A 20 10.32 2.55 -18.96
N THR A 21 10.62 3.67 -19.60
CA THR A 21 11.47 4.73 -19.04
C THR A 21 10.99 5.24 -17.67
N SER A 22 9.67 5.40 -17.47
CA SER A 22 9.13 5.87 -16.19
C SER A 22 9.41 4.91 -15.04
N ASN A 23 9.27 3.62 -15.29
CA ASN A 23 9.56 2.57 -14.31
C ASN A 23 11.04 2.57 -13.92
N ILE A 24 11.94 2.73 -14.89
CA ILE A 24 13.38 2.83 -14.62
C ILE A 24 13.68 4.08 -13.78
N VAL A 25 13.13 5.23 -14.18
CA VAL A 25 13.36 6.51 -13.50
C VAL A 25 12.93 6.43 -12.04
N ILE A 26 11.74 5.92 -11.73
CA ILE A 26 11.29 5.85 -10.34
C ILE A 26 12.14 4.88 -9.50
N VAL A 27 12.61 3.77 -10.07
CA VAL A 27 13.49 2.83 -9.37
C VAL A 27 14.83 3.51 -9.05
N LEU A 28 15.42 4.21 -10.01
CA LEU A 28 16.67 4.96 -9.80
C LEU A 28 16.49 6.05 -8.75
N VAL A 29 15.42 6.85 -8.85
CA VAL A 29 15.09 7.88 -7.85
C VAL A 29 14.92 7.26 -6.46
N SER A 30 14.22 6.13 -6.36
CA SER A 30 14.01 5.43 -5.09
C SER A 30 15.34 4.95 -4.48
N VAL A 31 16.25 4.42 -5.29
CA VAL A 31 17.60 3.99 -4.84
C VAL A 31 18.43 5.20 -4.38
N ILE A 32 18.39 6.31 -5.13
CA ILE A 32 19.08 7.55 -4.78
C ILE A 32 18.56 8.09 -3.44
N LEU A 33 17.23 8.12 -3.25
CA LEU A 33 16.62 8.58 -2.00
C LEU A 33 16.94 7.66 -0.81
N LEU A 34 17.03 6.35 -1.04
CA LEU A 34 17.47 5.40 -0.01
C LEU A 34 18.89 5.73 0.46
N ALA A 35 19.83 5.83 -0.48
CA ALA A 35 21.22 6.13 -0.18
C ALA A 35 21.38 7.53 0.44
N GLY A 36 20.74 8.54 -0.16
CA GLY A 36 20.78 9.92 0.32
C GLY A 36 20.20 10.05 1.73
N GLY A 37 19.09 9.38 2.02
CA GLY A 37 18.49 9.40 3.34
C GLY A 37 19.28 8.65 4.41
N PHE A 38 19.90 7.52 4.03
CA PHE A 38 20.84 6.83 4.90
C PHE A 38 22.03 7.72 5.27
N ILE A 39 22.67 8.34 4.26
CA ILE A 39 23.82 9.22 4.46
C ILE A 39 23.44 10.43 5.31
N TYR A 40 22.30 11.08 5.02
CA TYR A 40 21.82 12.24 5.76
C TYR A 40 21.68 11.97 7.26
N GLN A 41 21.09 10.83 7.63
CA GLN A 41 20.93 10.46 9.04
C GLN A 41 22.26 10.14 9.74
N ILE A 42 23.20 9.50 9.02
CA ILE A 42 24.54 9.23 9.55
C ILE A 42 25.30 10.54 9.80
N VAL A 43 25.31 11.45 8.83
CA VAL A 43 25.96 12.77 8.95
C VAL A 43 25.29 13.61 10.03
N SER A 44 23.98 13.44 10.25
CA SER A 44 23.23 14.08 11.33
C SER A 44 23.47 13.46 12.71
N GLY A 45 24.35 12.45 12.83
CA GLY A 45 24.70 11.83 14.11
C GLY A 45 23.64 10.87 14.69
N LYS A 46 22.58 10.53 13.94
CA LYS A 46 21.47 9.69 14.41
C LYS A 46 21.74 8.18 14.32
N GLY A 47 22.91 7.78 13.83
CA GLY A 47 23.36 6.39 13.73
C GLY A 47 22.81 5.63 12.53
N TRP A 48 23.42 4.49 12.23
CA TRP A 48 23.16 3.70 11.02
C TRP A 48 21.75 3.06 11.01
N GLN A 49 21.21 2.66 12.16
CA GLN A 49 19.88 2.06 12.26
C GLN A 49 18.79 3.04 11.81
N ASN A 50 18.85 4.29 12.29
CA ASN A 50 17.95 5.37 11.87
C ASN A 50 18.16 5.71 10.39
N GLY A 51 19.41 5.67 9.90
CA GLY A 51 19.70 5.84 8.49
C GLY A 51 19.00 4.80 7.61
N ILE A 52 19.03 3.53 7.99
CA ILE A 52 18.37 2.46 7.22
C ILE A 52 16.86 2.68 7.22
N LEU A 53 16.26 2.89 8.40
CA LEU A 53 14.82 3.05 8.52
C LEU A 53 14.31 4.27 7.77
N TRP A 54 15.00 5.41 7.88
CA TRP A 54 14.60 6.64 7.21
C TRP A 54 14.82 6.57 5.70
N GLY A 55 15.97 6.04 5.26
CA GLY A 55 16.27 5.83 3.84
C GLY A 55 15.28 4.89 3.16
N LEU A 56 14.95 3.77 3.80
CA LEU A 56 13.89 2.87 3.32
C LEU A 56 12.54 3.59 3.33
N GLY A 57 12.24 4.35 4.39
CA GLY A 57 10.98 5.07 4.52
C GLY A 57 10.73 6.01 3.35
N ILE A 58 11.65 6.93 3.08
CA ILE A 58 11.52 7.89 1.98
C ILE A 58 11.47 7.20 0.61
N SER A 59 12.34 6.20 0.39
CA SER A 59 12.43 5.45 -0.86
C SER A 59 11.12 4.74 -1.19
N VAL A 60 10.60 3.95 -0.24
CA VAL A 60 9.38 3.17 -0.43
C VAL A 60 8.17 4.08 -0.57
N SER A 61 8.08 5.19 0.16
CA SER A 61 6.95 6.09 0.05
C SER A 61 6.87 6.76 -1.32
N VAL A 62 8.00 7.24 -1.84
CA VAL A 62 8.07 7.88 -3.15
C VAL A 62 7.72 6.89 -4.26
N PHE A 63 8.24 5.66 -4.16
CA PHE A 63 7.88 4.58 -5.07
C PHE A 63 6.37 4.27 -5.03
N LEU A 64 5.79 4.12 -3.84
CA LEU A 64 4.37 3.80 -3.68
C LEU A 64 3.46 4.94 -4.16
N ALA A 65 3.85 6.21 -3.95
CA ALA A 65 3.10 7.35 -4.46
C ALA A 65 3.03 7.35 -5.99
N TRP A 66 4.19 7.16 -6.64
CA TRP A 66 4.25 6.97 -8.10
C TRP A 66 3.40 5.78 -8.55
N ALA A 67 3.52 4.64 -7.87
CA ALA A 67 2.81 3.42 -8.25
C ALA A 67 1.29 3.55 -8.11
N LEU A 68 0.81 4.18 -7.03
CA LEU A 68 -0.61 4.49 -6.84
C LEU A 68 -1.15 5.39 -7.95
N SER A 69 -0.40 6.43 -8.33
CA SER A 69 -0.81 7.30 -9.43
C SER A 69 -0.92 6.55 -10.76
N ARG A 70 -0.08 5.53 -10.99
CA ARG A 70 -0.14 4.68 -12.19
C ARG A 70 -1.31 3.70 -12.19
N GLU A 71 -1.84 3.34 -11.02
CA GLU A 71 -3.08 2.54 -10.95
C GLU A 71 -4.33 3.40 -11.18
N THR A 72 -4.26 4.69 -10.84
CA THR A 72 -5.36 5.64 -11.09
C THR A 72 -5.40 6.11 -12.55
N GLU A 73 -4.24 6.45 -13.12
CA GLU A 73 -4.11 6.94 -14.49
C GLU A 73 -2.94 6.24 -15.21
N PRO A 74 -3.16 5.08 -15.86
CA PRO A 74 -2.09 4.28 -16.46
C PRO A 74 -1.47 4.88 -17.73
N GLY A 75 -2.14 5.84 -18.37
CA GLY A 75 -1.76 6.38 -19.68
C GLY A 75 -0.84 7.59 -19.65
N ILE A 76 -0.70 8.27 -18.50
CA ILE A 76 0.01 9.54 -18.39
C ILE A 76 1.07 9.43 -17.29
N ASP A 77 2.32 9.74 -17.62
CA ASP A 77 3.43 9.63 -16.67
C ASP A 77 3.51 10.85 -15.72
N LEU A 78 3.04 12.02 -16.16
CA LEU A 78 3.17 13.28 -15.43
C LEU A 78 2.55 13.23 -14.01
N PRO A 79 1.31 12.75 -13.80
CA PRO A 79 0.75 12.62 -12.44
C PRO A 79 1.58 11.73 -11.52
N ALA A 80 2.21 10.68 -12.07
CA ALA A 80 3.04 9.76 -11.32
C ALA A 80 4.35 10.42 -10.87
N TYR A 81 4.95 11.27 -11.70
CA TYR A 81 6.10 12.06 -11.29
C TYR A 81 5.75 13.17 -10.30
N ILE A 82 4.61 13.84 -10.48
CA ILE A 82 4.15 14.89 -9.55
C ILE A 82 3.90 14.29 -8.17
N SER A 83 3.22 13.14 -8.08
CA SER A 83 2.98 12.46 -6.81
C SER A 83 4.28 12.01 -6.13
N ALA A 84 5.25 11.49 -6.90
CA ALA A 84 6.59 11.15 -6.39
C ALA A 84 7.31 12.39 -5.83
N LEU A 85 7.30 13.50 -6.57
CA LEU A 85 7.95 14.75 -6.18
C LEU A 85 7.31 15.36 -4.93
N VAL A 86 5.97 15.48 -4.92
CA VAL A 86 5.22 16.00 -3.77
C VAL A 86 5.49 15.14 -2.54
N THR A 87 5.48 13.81 -2.68
CA THR A 87 5.78 12.89 -1.57
C THR A 87 7.21 13.07 -1.05
N THR A 88 8.18 13.25 -1.94
CA THR A 88 9.58 13.53 -1.56
C THR A 88 9.67 14.79 -0.70
N VAL A 89 9.00 15.88 -1.12
CA VAL A 89 8.99 17.14 -0.38
C VAL A 89 8.27 16.98 0.97
N LEU A 90 7.10 16.34 1.00
CA LEU A 90 6.30 16.20 2.21
C LEU A 90 7.01 15.36 3.28
N ILE A 91 7.74 14.31 2.92
CA ILE A 91 8.46 13.46 3.89
C ILE A 91 9.58 14.21 4.62
N LEU A 92 10.08 15.32 4.05
CA LEU A 92 11.05 16.16 4.76
C LEU A 92 10.42 16.91 5.94
N TYR A 93 9.10 17.12 5.92
CA TYR A 93 8.36 17.86 6.94
C TYR A 93 7.47 16.96 7.82
N PHE A 94 7.08 15.80 7.31
CA PHE A 94 6.14 14.89 7.95
C PHE A 94 6.76 13.51 8.21
N TYR A 95 6.14 12.75 9.12
CA TYR A 95 6.56 11.37 9.39
C TYR A 95 6.29 10.46 8.19
N PRO A 96 7.08 9.37 8.04
CA PRO A 96 6.81 8.35 7.05
C PRO A 96 5.36 7.83 7.15
N PRO A 97 4.69 7.60 6.01
CA PRO A 97 3.31 7.14 5.98
C PRO A 97 3.17 5.69 6.46
N ASN A 98 1.93 5.28 6.73
CA ASN A 98 1.58 3.90 7.04
C ASN A 98 1.79 3.00 5.79
N PHE A 99 2.96 2.36 5.71
CA PHE A 99 3.32 1.47 4.59
C PHE A 99 2.34 0.31 4.37
N PRO A 100 1.93 -0.46 5.40
CA PRO A 100 0.88 -1.46 5.24
C PRO A 100 -0.40 -0.88 4.62
N GLY A 101 -0.79 0.34 5.01
CA GLY A 101 -1.97 1.01 4.46
C GLY A 101 -1.82 1.38 2.99
N LEU A 102 -0.65 1.87 2.57
CA LEU A 102 -0.36 2.19 1.17
C LEU A 102 -0.28 0.94 0.29
N ILE A 103 0.33 -0.13 0.78
CA ILE A 103 0.38 -1.42 0.09
C ILE A 103 -1.03 -1.98 -0.05
N TRP A 104 -1.80 -2.00 1.04
CA TRP A 104 -3.20 -2.42 1.03
C TRP A 104 -4.03 -1.62 0.01
N LEU A 105 -3.84 -0.30 -0.05
CA LEU A 105 -4.54 0.57 -0.99
C LEU A 105 -4.18 0.24 -2.44
N MET A 106 -2.89 0.05 -2.74
CA MET A 106 -2.43 -0.39 -4.05
C MET A 106 -3.07 -1.71 -4.48
N LEU A 107 -3.05 -2.72 -3.61
CA LEU A 107 -3.62 -4.05 -3.90
C LEU A 107 -5.12 -3.97 -4.15
N THR A 108 -5.82 -3.17 -3.34
CA THR A 108 -7.26 -2.97 -3.41
C THR A 108 -7.67 -2.25 -4.69
N LEU A 109 -6.97 -1.17 -5.06
CA LEU A 109 -7.20 -0.46 -6.31
C LEU A 109 -6.97 -1.36 -7.53
N ARG A 110 -5.99 -2.27 -7.49
CA ARG A 110 -5.76 -3.23 -8.58
C ARG A 110 -6.93 -4.16 -8.81
N ILE A 111 -7.59 -4.62 -7.74
CA ILE A 111 -8.79 -5.44 -7.86
C ILE A 111 -9.94 -4.60 -8.44
N VAL A 112 -10.18 -3.41 -7.87
CA VAL A 112 -11.31 -2.55 -8.26
C VAL A 112 -11.17 -2.07 -9.71
N ASN A 113 -9.98 -1.59 -10.10
CA ASN A 113 -9.69 -1.09 -11.44
C ASN A 113 -9.44 -2.22 -12.46
N ARG A 114 -9.24 -3.45 -12.00
CA ARG A 114 -8.86 -4.61 -12.83
C ARG A 114 -7.73 -4.28 -13.80
N SER A 115 -6.67 -3.64 -13.30
CA SER A 115 -5.59 -3.10 -14.15
C SER A 115 -4.79 -4.17 -14.92
N THR A 116 -4.95 -5.45 -14.55
CA THR A 116 -4.39 -6.61 -15.26
C THR A 116 -5.36 -7.25 -16.26
N GLY A 117 -6.60 -6.76 -16.35
CA GLY A 117 -7.68 -7.32 -17.18
C GLY A 117 -8.23 -8.65 -16.68
N GLN A 118 -7.78 -9.14 -15.52
CA GLN A 118 -8.21 -10.41 -14.94
C GLN A 118 -9.06 -10.17 -13.69
N MET A 119 -10.03 -11.06 -13.46
CA MET A 119 -10.80 -11.08 -12.22
C MET A 119 -9.88 -11.42 -11.04
N ALA A 120 -10.18 -10.83 -9.87
CA ALA A 120 -9.47 -11.14 -8.63
C ALA A 120 -9.60 -12.62 -8.27
N LYS A 121 -8.48 -13.26 -7.92
CA LYS A 121 -8.49 -14.65 -7.43
C LYS A 121 -8.73 -14.69 -5.92
N TRP A 122 -9.08 -15.87 -5.42
CA TRP A 122 -9.24 -16.10 -3.98
C TRP A 122 -8.00 -15.72 -3.17
N SER A 123 -6.81 -16.02 -3.70
CA SER A 123 -5.51 -15.64 -3.12
C SER A 123 -5.34 -14.13 -3.02
N ASP A 124 -5.80 -13.38 -4.02
CA ASP A 124 -5.73 -11.92 -4.06
C ASP A 124 -6.64 -11.30 -2.99
N SER A 125 -7.88 -11.81 -2.88
CA SER A 125 -8.83 -11.38 -1.85
C SER A 125 -8.36 -11.75 -0.43
N LEU A 126 -7.73 -12.93 -0.26
CA LEU A 126 -7.12 -13.34 1.00
C LEU A 126 -5.93 -12.44 1.39
N LEU A 127 -5.10 -12.04 0.43
CA LEU A 127 -3.98 -11.13 0.68
C LEU A 127 -4.47 -9.78 1.19
N ILE A 128 -5.50 -9.21 0.56
CA ILE A 128 -6.11 -7.95 1.03
C ILE A 128 -6.70 -8.13 2.42
N THR A 129 -7.43 -9.23 2.66
CA THR A 129 -8.01 -9.54 3.97
C THR A 129 -6.92 -9.64 5.05
N PHE A 130 -5.79 -10.26 4.73
CA PHE A 130 -4.63 -10.35 5.63
C PHE A 130 -4.08 -8.96 5.97
N PHE A 131 -3.89 -8.08 4.98
CA PHE A 131 -3.45 -6.71 5.23
C PHE A 131 -4.50 -5.90 6.00
N THR A 132 -5.80 -6.12 5.77
CA THR A 132 -6.88 -5.53 6.58
C THR A 132 -6.73 -5.93 8.04
N PHE A 133 -6.53 -7.23 8.32
CA PHE A 133 -6.34 -7.72 9.69
C PHE A 133 -5.08 -7.14 10.33
N LEU A 134 -3.98 -7.07 9.59
CA LEU A 134 -2.74 -6.43 10.05
C LEU A 134 -2.97 -4.95 10.42
N LEU A 135 -3.74 -4.23 9.60
CA LEU A 135 -4.06 -2.82 9.84
C LEU A 135 -4.97 -2.62 11.06
N ILE A 136 -5.95 -3.50 11.26
CA ILE A 136 -6.76 -3.53 12.48
C ILE A 136 -5.87 -3.74 13.70
N PHE A 137 -4.94 -4.70 13.65
CA PHE A 137 -4.03 -5.00 14.75
C PHE A 137 -3.11 -3.83 15.12
N ILE A 138 -2.75 -2.98 14.15
CA ILE A 138 -1.94 -1.76 14.36
C ILE A 138 -2.83 -0.56 14.77
N GLY A 139 -4.15 -0.75 14.89
CA GLY A 139 -5.08 0.27 15.40
C GLY A 139 -5.84 1.06 14.33
N TYR A 140 -5.94 0.54 13.10
CA TYR A 140 -6.67 1.17 12.01
C TYR A 140 -7.89 0.33 11.54
N PRO A 141 -8.96 0.22 12.35
CA PRO A 141 -10.13 -0.60 12.02
C PRO A 141 -10.92 -0.11 10.80
N GLN A 142 -10.83 1.17 10.46
CA GLN A 142 -11.51 1.76 9.29
C GLN A 142 -11.15 1.10 7.95
N TYR A 143 -9.99 0.44 7.85
CA TYR A 143 -9.62 -0.31 6.64
C TYR A 143 -10.53 -1.51 6.38
N ALA A 144 -11.19 -2.06 7.41
CA ALA A 144 -12.22 -3.08 7.22
C ALA A 144 -13.42 -2.52 6.44
N LEU A 145 -13.88 -1.32 6.78
CA LEU A 145 -14.95 -0.65 6.07
C LEU A 145 -14.56 -0.33 4.62
N PHE A 146 -13.36 0.21 4.39
CA PHE A 146 -12.88 0.49 3.04
C PHE A 146 -12.72 -0.80 2.20
N GLY A 147 -12.26 -1.89 2.82
CA GLY A 147 -12.19 -3.20 2.17
C GLY A 147 -13.55 -3.74 1.79
N ALA A 148 -14.56 -3.59 2.66
CA ALA A 148 -15.94 -3.96 2.33
C ALA A 148 -16.45 -3.22 1.09
N VAL A 149 -16.22 -1.90 1.02
CA VAL A 149 -16.59 -1.09 -0.15
C VAL A 149 -15.88 -1.59 -1.40
N ALA A 150 -14.57 -1.82 -1.34
CA ALA A 150 -13.82 -2.27 -2.50
C ALA A 150 -14.27 -3.64 -3.03
N PHE A 151 -14.49 -4.62 -2.16
CA PHE A 151 -15.00 -5.94 -2.55
C PHE A 151 -16.43 -5.87 -3.08
N LEU A 152 -17.26 -4.99 -2.52
CA LEU A 152 -18.60 -4.76 -3.02
C LEU A 152 -18.56 -4.15 -4.42
N LEU A 153 -17.70 -3.14 -4.64
CA LEU A 153 -17.51 -2.54 -5.96
C LEU A 153 -17.09 -3.59 -6.99
N ASP A 154 -16.09 -4.43 -6.71
CA ASP A 154 -15.69 -5.50 -7.66
C ASP A 154 -16.77 -6.58 -7.84
N GLY A 155 -17.62 -6.80 -6.83
CA GLY A 155 -18.75 -7.73 -6.88
C GLY A 155 -20.01 -7.21 -7.57
N VAL A 156 -20.13 -5.91 -7.81
CA VAL A 156 -21.34 -5.25 -8.36
C VAL A 156 -21.08 -4.55 -9.70
N LEU A 157 -19.88 -4.03 -9.93
CA LEU A 157 -19.52 -3.32 -11.17
C LEU A 157 -19.43 -4.26 -12.39
N LEU A 158 -19.14 -3.68 -13.56
CA LEU A 158 -19.16 -4.34 -14.87
C LEU A 158 -18.41 -5.69 -14.86
N ASN A 159 -19.09 -6.76 -15.28
CA ASN A 159 -18.63 -8.15 -15.16
C ASN A 159 -18.38 -8.58 -13.69
N PRO A 160 -19.43 -8.67 -12.85
CA PRO A 160 -19.28 -8.89 -11.42
C PRO A 160 -18.71 -10.27 -11.08
N ASP A 161 -17.72 -10.34 -10.16
CA ASP A 161 -17.37 -11.60 -9.50
C ASP A 161 -18.13 -11.72 -8.17
N LYS A 162 -19.21 -12.50 -8.19
CA LYS A 162 -20.10 -12.70 -7.02
C LYS A 162 -19.38 -13.21 -5.78
N LYS A 163 -18.21 -13.85 -5.92
CA LYS A 163 -17.41 -14.32 -4.78
C LYS A 163 -16.94 -13.16 -3.90
N GLN A 164 -16.70 -11.99 -4.49
CA GLN A 164 -16.23 -10.81 -3.77
C GLN A 164 -17.29 -10.27 -2.80
N ILE A 165 -18.58 -10.52 -3.06
CA ILE A 165 -19.66 -10.17 -2.11
C ILE A 165 -19.46 -10.91 -0.77
N GLY A 166 -18.98 -12.16 -0.79
CA GLY A 166 -18.67 -12.89 0.44
C GLY A 166 -17.53 -12.24 1.23
N PHE A 167 -16.50 -11.76 0.55
CA PHE A 167 -15.41 -11.01 1.17
C PHE A 167 -15.87 -9.64 1.69
N ALA A 168 -16.80 -8.98 0.98
CA ALA A 168 -17.40 -7.72 1.43
C ALA A 168 -18.18 -7.92 2.73
N VAL A 169 -19.04 -8.94 2.82
CA VAL A 169 -19.78 -9.29 4.05
C VAL A 169 -18.81 -9.61 5.18
N THR A 170 -17.76 -10.38 4.90
CA THR A 170 -16.73 -10.70 5.90
C THR A 170 -16.10 -9.42 6.47
N HIS A 171 -15.75 -8.46 5.61
CA HIS A 171 -15.18 -7.18 6.04
C HIS A 171 -16.16 -6.31 6.83
N ILE A 172 -17.45 -6.34 6.49
CA ILE A 172 -18.50 -5.68 7.29
C ILE A 172 -18.58 -6.29 8.69
N VAL A 173 -18.60 -7.63 8.79
CA VAL A 173 -18.65 -8.31 10.10
C VAL A 173 -17.40 -7.98 10.91
N ILE A 174 -16.21 -8.02 10.31
CA ILE A 174 -14.96 -7.62 10.98
C ILE A 174 -15.04 -6.17 11.47
N PHE A 175 -15.53 -5.25 10.64
CA PHE A 175 -15.70 -3.85 11.04
C PHE A 175 -16.66 -3.70 12.23
N LEU A 176 -17.83 -4.33 12.17
CA LEU A 176 -18.80 -4.27 13.26
C LEU A 176 -18.23 -4.85 14.55
N VAL A 177 -17.61 -6.04 14.49
CA VAL A 177 -16.98 -6.66 15.65
C VAL A 177 -15.91 -5.74 16.23
N THR A 178 -14.95 -5.28 15.43
CA THR A 178 -13.88 -4.41 15.92
C THR A 178 -14.40 -3.07 16.48
N HIS A 179 -15.47 -2.52 15.91
CA HIS A 179 -16.09 -1.29 16.42
C HIS A 179 -16.80 -1.51 17.76
N PHE A 180 -17.68 -2.52 17.87
CA PHE A 180 -18.40 -2.83 19.12
C PHE A 180 -17.47 -3.33 20.25
N TYR A 181 -16.38 -4.03 19.91
CA TYR A 181 -15.40 -4.46 20.91
C TYR A 181 -14.47 -3.33 21.38
N ASN A 182 -14.25 -2.30 20.56
CA ASN A 182 -13.51 -1.11 20.99
C ASN A 182 -14.28 -0.29 22.02
N ASP A 183 -15.62 -0.29 21.96
CA ASP A 183 -16.48 0.40 22.94
C ASP A 183 -16.58 -0.35 24.29
N THR A 184 -16.11 -1.60 24.38
CA THR A 184 -16.28 -2.48 25.54
C THR A 184 -14.97 -2.84 26.28
N GLU A 185 -13.88 -2.10 26.03
CA GLU A 185 -12.56 -2.29 26.65
C GLU A 185 -12.03 -3.74 26.60
N LEU A 186 -11.52 -4.19 25.44
CA LEU A 186 -10.50 -5.27 25.36
C LEU A 186 -9.91 -5.42 23.94
N ILE A 187 -9.36 -4.35 23.35
CA ILE A 187 -8.31 -4.49 22.34
C ILE A 187 -7.18 -3.51 22.70
N PHE A 188 -6.02 -4.12 22.93
CA PHE A 188 -4.70 -3.55 23.17
C PHE A 188 -4.62 -2.05 22.92
N HIS A 189 -4.34 -1.27 23.97
CA HIS A 189 -3.58 -0.04 23.82
C HIS A 189 -2.41 -0.39 22.91
N ALA A 190 -2.49 -0.02 21.63
CA ALA A 190 -1.34 0.00 20.78
C ALA A 190 -0.31 0.81 21.58
N PRO A 191 0.85 0.26 21.94
CA PRO A 191 1.91 1.12 22.43
C PRO A 191 2.00 2.17 21.34
N SER A 192 1.87 3.45 21.70
CA SER A 192 2.04 4.53 20.75
C SER A 192 3.35 4.22 20.02
N VAL A 193 3.27 3.66 18.81
CA VAL A 193 4.44 3.46 17.98
C VAL A 193 4.71 4.84 17.40
N ARG A 194 5.07 5.75 18.32
CA ARG A 194 6.18 6.66 18.10
C ARG A 194 7.31 5.73 17.72
N PHE A 195 7.42 5.43 16.43
CA PHE A 195 8.69 5.04 15.87
C PHE A 195 9.66 6.10 16.38
N LEU A 196 10.51 5.67 17.32
CA LEU A 196 11.56 6.45 17.92
C LEU A 196 12.55 6.83 16.83
N ILE A 197 12.17 7.78 16.00
CA ILE A 197 13.12 8.70 15.39
C ILE A 197 12.79 10.03 16.06
N PRO A 198 13.39 10.33 17.22
CA PRO A 198 13.41 11.70 17.67
C PRO A 198 14.08 12.52 16.56
N ILE A 199 13.30 13.36 15.89
CA ILE A 199 13.83 14.56 15.25
C ILE A 199 13.63 15.67 16.28
N VAL A 200 14.51 15.65 17.28
CA VAL A 200 15.15 16.81 17.91
C VAL A 200 16.55 16.35 18.28
#